data_AF-A0A947YVA6-F1
#
_entry.id   AF-A0A947YVA6-F1
#
_cell.length_a   1.000
_cell.length_b   1.000
_cell.length_c   1.000
_cell.angle_alpha   90.00
_cell.angle_beta   90.00
_cell.angle_gamma   90.00
#
_symmetry.space_group_name_H-M   'P 1'
#
loop_
_entity.id
_entity.type
_entity.pdbx_description
1 polymer ?
#
loop_
_entity_poly.entity_id
_entity_poly.type
_entity_poly.pdbx_seq_one_letter_code
_entity_poly.pdbx_strand_id
1 'polypeptide(L)'
;MDQITRDNFLKNELSEEKVLMIEKFHLESSPDLYWVSRRENSHEQIFFKHSFIKNSSILLILFRINRLCFGKVKYFAENINNFEPMFYDYKLGFQTTQLWNADFLQHKKSGLIIDLRYLAGITEIEKFREFCSSLEEKDKN
;
A
#
# COMPACT_ATOMS: atom_id res chain seq x y z
N MET A 1 -12.69 -27.42 3.53
CA MET A 1 -11.32 -26.93 3.77
C MET A 1 -11.40 -25.89 4.87
N ASP A 2 -10.69 -26.10 5.98
CA ASP A 2 -10.59 -25.13 7.07
C ASP A 2 -9.83 -23.87 6.63
N GLN A 3 -9.86 -22.82 7.46
CA GLN A 3 -9.26 -21.53 7.12
C GLN A 3 -7.75 -21.61 6.93
N ILE A 4 -7.03 -22.32 7.81
CA ILE A 4 -5.57 -22.40 7.76
C ILE A 4 -5.13 -23.11 6.48
N THR A 5 -5.77 -24.22 6.14
CA THR A 5 -5.49 -24.95 4.90
C THR A 5 -5.78 -24.08 3.67
N ARG A 6 -6.86 -23.28 3.67
CA ARG A 6 -7.19 -22.37 2.58
C ARG A 6 -6.16 -21.24 2.45
N ASP A 7 -5.80 -20.61 3.55
CA ASP A 7 -4.81 -19.52 3.58
C ASP A 7 -3.47 -19.98 3.02
N ASN A 8 -2.99 -21.15 3.46
CA ASN A 8 -1.74 -21.73 2.97
C ASN A 8 -1.81 -22.04 1.46
N PHE A 9 -2.92 -22.63 1.00
CA PHE A 9 -3.11 -22.90 -0.43
C PHE A 9 -3.07 -21.62 -1.27
N LEU A 10 -3.77 -20.57 -0.82
CA LEU A 10 -3.83 -19.29 -1.52
C LEU A 10 -2.49 -18.54 -1.47
N LYS A 11 -1.79 -18.56 -0.34
CA LYS A 11 -0.46 -17.92 -0.20
C LYS A 11 0.57 -18.54 -1.15
N ASN A 12 0.49 -19.85 -1.42
CA ASN A 12 1.38 -20.53 -2.37
C ASN A 12 1.24 -20.03 -3.83
N GLU A 13 0.15 -19.33 -4.17
CA GLU A 13 -0.03 -18.72 -5.48
C GLU A 13 0.55 -17.30 -5.61
N LEU A 14 1.10 -16.76 -4.52
CA LEU A 14 1.53 -15.36 -4.41
C LEU A 14 3.05 -15.26 -4.28
N SER A 15 3.60 -14.09 -4.64
CA SER A 15 5.00 -13.78 -4.34
C SER A 15 5.22 -13.56 -2.85
N GLU A 16 6.46 -13.71 -2.39
CA GLU A 16 6.85 -13.49 -0.99
C GLU A 16 6.39 -12.11 -0.48
N GLU A 17 6.62 -11.03 -1.24
CA GLU A 17 6.18 -9.69 -0.86
C GLU A 17 4.66 -9.60 -0.62
N LYS A 18 3.85 -10.29 -1.44
CA LYS A 18 2.39 -10.31 -1.28
C LYS A 18 1.97 -11.08 -0.03
N VAL A 19 2.67 -12.16 0.29
CA VAL A 19 2.47 -12.92 1.53
C VAL A 19 2.84 -12.06 2.74
N LEU A 20 3.95 -11.33 2.70
CA LEU A 20 4.35 -10.38 3.75
C LEU A 20 3.30 -9.28 3.96
N MET A 21 2.65 -8.79 2.90
CA MET A 21 1.53 -7.84 3.06
C MET A 21 0.33 -8.48 3.77
N ILE A 22 -0.06 -9.70 3.38
CA ILE A 22 -1.16 -10.43 4.04
C ILE A 22 -0.88 -10.55 5.54
N GLU A 23 0.36 -10.84 5.90
CA GLU A 23 0.80 -11.01 7.29
C GLU A 23 0.88 -9.68 8.04
N LYS A 24 1.48 -8.63 7.44
CA LYS A 24 1.54 -7.27 8.00
C LYS A 24 0.15 -6.75 8.39
N PHE A 25 -0.85 -7.01 7.55
CA PHE A 25 -2.21 -6.52 7.76
C PHE A 25 -3.13 -7.52 8.48
N HIS A 26 -2.60 -8.67 8.91
CA HIS A 26 -3.35 -9.75 9.57
C HIS A 26 -4.61 -10.12 8.78
N LEU A 27 -4.44 -10.40 7.49
CA LEU A 27 -5.53 -10.77 6.59
C LEU A 27 -5.72 -12.29 6.57
N GLU A 28 -6.99 -12.70 6.61
CA GLU A 28 -7.43 -14.08 6.54
C GLU A 28 -8.30 -14.27 5.30
N SER A 29 -8.29 -15.45 4.68
CA SER A 29 -9.18 -15.71 3.55
C SER A 29 -10.58 -16.08 4.00
N SER A 30 -11.60 -15.56 3.31
CA SER A 30 -12.99 -16.01 3.44
C SER A 30 -13.32 -17.16 2.48
N PRO A 31 -14.44 -17.89 2.68
CA PRO A 31 -14.91 -18.90 1.72
C PRO A 31 -15.14 -18.36 0.30
N ASP A 32 -15.52 -17.09 0.18
CA ASP A 32 -15.71 -16.39 -1.10
C ASP A 32 -14.41 -15.85 -1.71
N LEU A 33 -13.26 -16.29 -1.18
CA LEU A 33 -11.92 -15.93 -1.63
C LEU A 33 -11.63 -14.43 -1.54
N TYR A 34 -12.11 -13.79 -0.47
CA TYR A 34 -11.68 -12.44 -0.11
C TYR A 34 -10.63 -12.50 1.00
N TRP A 35 -9.68 -11.57 0.96
CA TRP A 35 -8.82 -11.28 2.09
C TRP A 35 -9.50 -10.25 2.98
N VAL A 36 -9.73 -10.64 4.23
CA VAL A 36 -10.48 -9.86 5.22
C VAL A 36 -9.67 -9.69 6.50
N SER A 37 -9.91 -8.61 7.24
CA SER A 37 -9.37 -8.45 8.60
C SER A 37 -10.49 -8.62 9.62
N ARG A 38 -10.26 -9.48 10.61
CA ARG A 38 -11.17 -9.75 11.73
C ARG A 38 -10.48 -9.35 13.03
N ARG A 39 -10.49 -8.05 13.33
CA ARG A 39 -10.01 -7.58 14.63
C ARG A 39 -11.13 -7.73 15.66
N GLU A 40 -10.78 -8.14 16.88
CA GLU A 40 -11.71 -8.21 17.99
C GLU A 40 -12.45 -6.87 18.15
N ASN A 41 -13.76 -6.91 18.30
CA ASN A 41 -14.64 -5.74 18.46
C ASN A 41 -14.78 -4.80 17.24
N SER A 42 -14.45 -5.26 16.03
CA SER A 42 -14.68 -4.50 14.80
C SER A 42 -15.49 -5.31 13.78
N HIS A 43 -16.24 -4.62 12.91
CA HIS A 43 -16.83 -5.26 11.74
C HIS A 43 -15.75 -5.82 10.83
N GLU A 44 -16.02 -6.99 10.24
CA GLU A 44 -15.13 -7.59 9.24
C GLU A 44 -14.86 -6.58 8.13
N GLN A 45 -13.59 -6.25 7.93
CA GLN A 45 -13.17 -5.34 6.86
C GLN A 45 -12.68 -6.16 5.66
N ILE A 46 -13.40 -6.05 4.55
CA ILE A 46 -12.97 -6.62 3.27
C ILE A 46 -11.95 -5.71 2.61
N PHE A 47 -10.77 -6.26 2.27
CA PHE A 47 -9.73 -5.51 1.56
C PHE A 47 -9.83 -5.71 0.05
N PHE A 48 -9.78 -6.97 -0.42
CA PHE A 48 -9.84 -7.32 -1.83
C PHE A 48 -10.08 -8.82 -2.05
N LYS A 49 -10.49 -9.20 -3.27
CA LYS A 49 -10.52 -10.60 -3.72
C LYS A 49 -9.12 -11.18 -3.85
N HIS A 50 -8.96 -12.48 -3.69
CA HIS A 50 -7.71 -13.19 -3.94
C HIS A 50 -7.21 -12.98 -5.38
N SER A 51 -8.13 -12.99 -6.36
CA SER A 51 -7.78 -12.72 -7.77
C SER A 51 -7.19 -11.33 -7.99
N PHE A 52 -7.53 -10.34 -7.16
CA PHE A 52 -6.93 -9.01 -7.26
C PHE A 52 -5.48 -9.01 -6.81
N ILE A 53 -5.16 -9.56 -5.63
CA ILE A 53 -3.77 -9.58 -5.13
C ILE A 53 -2.88 -10.44 -6.04
N LYS A 54 -3.39 -11.54 -6.58
CA LYS A 54 -2.68 -12.40 -7.53
C LYS A 54 -2.21 -11.62 -8.77
N ASN A 55 -3.08 -10.78 -9.33
CA ASN A 55 -2.84 -10.07 -10.60
C ASN A 55 -2.30 -8.64 -10.45
N SER A 56 -2.17 -8.12 -9.23
CA SER A 56 -1.76 -6.73 -8.98
C SER A 56 -0.28 -6.60 -8.62
N SER A 57 0.29 -5.42 -8.87
CA SER A 57 1.61 -5.02 -8.36
C SER A 57 1.54 -4.68 -6.86
N ILE A 58 2.68 -4.74 -6.17
CA ILE A 58 2.78 -4.36 -4.75
C ILE A 58 2.30 -2.93 -4.52
N LEU A 59 2.66 -1.99 -5.41
CA LEU A 59 2.21 -0.61 -5.32
C LEU A 59 0.69 -0.48 -5.35
N LEU A 60 0.02 -1.18 -6.29
CA LEU A 60 -1.43 -1.14 -6.41
C LEU A 60 -2.11 -1.77 -5.18
N ILE A 61 -1.55 -2.85 -4.63
CA ILE A 61 -2.05 -3.50 -3.40
C ILE A 61 -1.90 -2.55 -2.20
N LEU A 62 -0.72 -1.94 -2.03
CA LEU A 62 -0.44 -0.99 -0.97
C LEU A 62 -1.42 0.20 -1.00
N PHE A 63 -1.66 0.72 -2.20
CA PHE A 63 -2.54 1.86 -2.38
C PHE A 63 -4.01 1.48 -2.17
N ARG A 64 -4.41 0.26 -2.54
CA ARG A 64 -5.74 -0.27 -2.24
C ARG A 64 -5.99 -0.37 -0.74
N ILE A 65 -5.00 -0.90 0.01
CA ILE A 65 -5.05 -1.00 1.48
C ILE A 65 -5.18 0.39 2.11
N ASN A 66 -4.42 1.37 1.62
CA ASN A 66 -4.46 2.76 2.06
C ASN A 66 -5.63 3.59 1.46
N ARG A 67 -6.56 2.95 0.74
CA ARG A 67 -7.75 3.59 0.14
C ARG A 67 -7.43 4.76 -0.81
N LEU A 68 -6.31 4.70 -1.50
CA LEU A 68 -5.92 5.71 -2.50
C LEU A 68 -6.69 5.53 -3.80
N CYS A 69 -7.15 6.65 -4.39
CA CYS A 69 -7.89 6.61 -5.65
C CYS A 69 -6.98 6.31 -6.85
N PHE A 70 -7.60 5.91 -7.97
CA PHE A 70 -6.87 5.49 -9.17
C PHE A 70 -5.92 6.56 -9.72
N GLY A 71 -6.29 7.85 -9.67
CA GLY A 71 -5.43 8.94 -10.13
C GLY A 71 -4.10 8.99 -9.36
N LYS A 72 -4.13 8.70 -8.06
CA LYS A 72 -2.92 8.64 -7.22
C LYS A 72 -2.08 7.42 -7.58
N VAL A 73 -2.71 6.26 -7.72
CA VAL A 73 -2.02 5.04 -8.15
C VAL A 73 -1.29 5.28 -9.46
N LYS A 74 -1.95 5.90 -10.46
CA LYS A 74 -1.37 6.16 -11.76
C LYS A 74 -0.12 7.04 -11.67
N TYR A 75 -0.23 8.18 -10.98
CA TYR A 75 0.90 9.09 -10.80
C TYR A 75 2.10 8.41 -10.16
N PHE A 76 1.89 7.69 -9.04
CA PHE A 76 2.99 7.03 -8.36
C PHE A 76 3.52 5.84 -9.16
N ALA A 77 2.72 5.11 -9.93
CA ALA A 77 3.21 4.03 -10.78
C ALA A 77 4.17 4.54 -11.86
N GLU A 78 3.90 5.72 -12.42
CA GLU A 78 4.74 6.35 -13.45
C GLU A 78 6.02 6.96 -12.86
N ASN A 79 6.00 7.36 -11.58
CA ASN A 79 7.07 8.13 -10.95
C ASN A 79 7.75 7.42 -9.75
N ILE A 80 7.46 6.13 -9.51
CA ILE A 80 7.85 5.44 -8.27
C ILE A 80 9.36 5.47 -8.00
N ASN A 81 10.17 5.52 -9.06
CA ASN A 81 11.63 5.55 -8.97
C ASN A 81 12.16 6.83 -8.28
N ASN A 82 11.37 7.91 -8.26
CA ASN A 82 11.69 9.16 -7.57
C ASN A 82 11.38 9.09 -6.07
N PHE A 83 10.84 7.97 -5.59
CA PHE A 83 10.46 7.77 -4.20
C PHE A 83 11.22 6.62 -3.56
N GLU A 84 11.54 6.80 -2.29
CA GLU A 84 12.08 5.77 -1.41
C GLU A 84 10.97 5.33 -0.42
N PRO A 85 10.62 4.04 -0.34
CA PRO A 85 9.60 3.58 0.59
C PRO A 85 10.14 3.60 2.03
N MET A 86 9.32 4.09 2.96
CA MET A 86 9.73 4.24 4.36
C MET A 86 8.64 3.80 5.34
N PHE A 87 9.07 3.46 6.55
CA PHE A 87 8.22 3.29 7.73
C PHE A 87 8.81 4.09 8.90
N TYR A 88 8.02 4.29 9.95
CA TYR A 88 8.46 4.98 11.16
C TYR A 88 8.61 3.98 12.31
N ASP A 89 9.79 3.96 12.92
CA ASP A 89 10.08 3.28 14.18
C ASP A 89 10.29 4.33 15.28
N TYR A 90 9.68 4.14 16.46
CA TYR A 90 9.73 5.14 17.53
C TYR A 90 11.13 5.32 18.16
N LYS A 91 12.03 4.35 18.02
CA LYS A 91 13.41 4.42 18.51
C LYS A 91 14.37 4.91 17.44
N LEU A 92 14.19 4.44 16.19
CA LEU A 92 15.12 4.69 15.09
C LEU A 92 14.68 5.84 14.17
N GLY A 93 13.45 6.34 14.32
CA GLY A 93 12.86 7.33 13.43
C GLY A 93 12.43 6.74 12.09
N PHE A 94 12.49 7.54 11.03
CA PHE A 94 12.17 7.07 9.68
C PHE A 94 13.25 6.13 9.14
N GLN A 95 12.83 4.97 8.66
CA GLN A 95 13.69 3.93 8.12
C GLN A 95 13.24 3.55 6.71
N THR A 96 14.20 3.28 5.83
CA THR A 96 13.92 2.79 4.48
C THR A 96 13.44 1.34 4.54
N THR A 97 12.59 0.97 3.58
CA THR A 97 12.01 -0.36 3.50
C THR A 97 11.57 -0.69 2.08
N GLN A 98 11.14 -1.93 1.85
CA GLN A 98 10.46 -2.32 0.63
C GLN A 98 9.01 -1.81 0.59
N LEU A 99 8.46 -1.66 -0.62
CA LEU A 99 7.10 -1.12 -0.84
C LEU A 99 6.02 -1.87 -0.04
N TRP A 100 6.13 -3.19 0.13
CA TRP A 100 5.13 -3.98 0.85
C TRP A 100 4.94 -3.52 2.32
N ASN A 101 5.98 -2.93 2.92
CA ASN A 101 5.98 -2.46 4.30
C ASN A 101 5.89 -0.92 4.42
N ALA A 102 5.80 -0.19 3.31
CA ALA A 102 5.83 1.26 3.35
C ALA A 102 4.55 1.86 3.95
N ASP A 103 4.70 2.80 4.87
CA ASP A 103 3.62 3.68 5.36
C ASP A 103 3.82 5.12 4.85
N PHE A 104 5.03 5.41 4.37
CA PHE A 104 5.46 6.69 3.83
C PHE A 104 6.24 6.48 2.53
N LEU A 105 6.26 7.53 1.70
CA LEU A 105 7.13 7.62 0.53
C LEU A 105 7.97 8.89 0.67
N GLN A 106 9.30 8.76 0.70
CA GLN A 106 10.19 9.92 0.64
C GLN A 106 10.48 10.27 -0.80
N HIS A 107 10.18 11.50 -1.21
CA HIS A 107 10.63 12.01 -2.49
C HIS A 107 12.15 12.23 -2.46
N LYS A 108 12.90 11.44 -3.23
CA LYS A 108 14.37 11.35 -3.15
C LYS A 108 15.06 12.69 -3.30
N LYS A 109 14.58 13.52 -4.23
CA LYS A 109 15.25 14.79 -4.55
C LYS A 109 14.97 15.90 -3.55
N SER A 110 13.77 15.94 -2.97
CA SER A 110 13.37 17.00 -2.05
C SER A 110 13.49 16.63 -0.57
N GLY A 111 13.66 15.35 -0.27
CA GLY A 111 13.63 14.81 1.08
C GLY A 111 12.24 14.81 1.73
N LEU A 112 11.19 15.28 1.04
CA LEU A 112 9.83 15.33 1.58
C LEU A 112 9.30 13.92 1.86
N ILE A 113 8.80 13.71 3.07
CA ILE A 113 8.20 12.46 3.51
C ILE A 113 6.69 12.57 3.37
N ILE A 114 6.10 11.72 2.54
CA ILE A 114 4.68 11.72 2.21
C ILE A 114 4.02 10.56 2.94
N ASP A 115 3.17 10.87 3.92
CA ASP A 115 2.33 9.88 4.61
C ASP A 115 1.19 9.41 3.67
N LEU A 116 1.04 8.10 3.50
CA LEU A 116 -0.01 7.53 2.64
C LEU A 116 -1.42 7.87 3.14
N ARG A 117 -1.59 8.10 4.45
CA ARG A 117 -2.87 8.54 5.06
C ARG A 117 -3.17 10.00 4.75
N TYR A 118 -2.14 10.86 4.79
CA TYR A 118 -2.28 12.25 4.34
C TYR A 118 -2.69 12.28 2.86
N LEU A 119 -1.99 11.49 2.04
CA LEU A 119 -2.27 11.37 0.62
C LEU A 119 -3.71 10.85 0.36
N ALA A 120 -4.21 9.91 1.18
CA ALA A 120 -5.60 9.46 1.12
C ALA A 120 -6.60 10.56 1.47
N GLY A 121 -6.23 11.49 2.34
CA GLY A 121 -7.03 12.67 2.72
C GLY A 121 -7.17 13.74 1.63
N ILE A 122 -6.33 13.73 0.58
CA ILE A 122 -6.47 14.67 -0.55
C ILE A 122 -7.63 14.22 -1.44
N THR A 123 -8.83 14.76 -1.23
CA THR A 123 -10.03 14.40 -2.00
C THR A 123 -10.25 15.27 -3.24
N GLU A 124 -9.76 16.50 -3.22
CA GLU A 124 -9.86 17.46 -4.34
C GLU A 124 -8.77 17.20 -5.39
N ILE A 125 -9.16 17.13 -6.67
CA ILE A 125 -8.23 16.80 -7.76
C ILE A 125 -7.24 17.93 -8.02
N GLU A 126 -7.66 19.18 -7.84
CA GLU A 126 -6.82 20.38 -7.99
C GLU A 126 -5.69 20.36 -6.97
N LYS A 127 -5.99 20.10 -5.69
CA LYS A 127 -4.98 19.95 -4.63
C LYS A 127 -4.01 18.80 -4.91
N PHE A 128 -4.51 17.69 -5.47
CA PHE A 128 -3.61 16.59 -5.86
C PHE A 128 -2.69 16.98 -7.02
N ARG A 129 -3.19 17.73 -8.01
CA ARG A 129 -2.36 18.24 -9.12
C ARG A 129 -1.30 19.22 -8.63
N GLU A 130 -1.67 20.16 -7.76
CA GLU A 130 -0.71 21.09 -7.14
C GLU A 130 0.39 20.34 -6.37
N PHE A 131 0.00 19.31 -5.60
CA PHE A 131 0.94 18.43 -4.93
C PHE A 131 1.92 17.78 -5.92
N CYS A 132 1.43 17.15 -6.99
CA CYS A 132 2.27 16.53 -8.03
C CYS A 132 3.22 17.55 -8.68
N SER A 133 2.70 18.70 -9.12
CA SER A 133 3.51 19.76 -9.73
C SER A 133 4.65 20.22 -8.82
N SER A 134 4.38 20.35 -7.52
CA SER A 134 5.40 20.76 -6.54
C SER A 134 6.55 19.76 -6.38
N LEU A 135 6.30 18.47 -6.67
CA LEU A 135 7.34 17.43 -6.66
C LEU A 135 8.12 17.43 -7.96
N GLU A 136 7.42 17.51 -9.10
CA GLU A 136 8.01 17.56 -10.43
C GLU A 136 8.89 18.79 -10.66
N GLU A 137 8.53 19.94 -10.09
CA GLU A 137 9.36 21.14 -10.12
C GLU A 137 10.70 20.92 -9.40
N LYS A 138 10.68 20.16 -8.30
CA LYS A 138 11.91 19.80 -7.58
C LYS A 138 12.73 18.83 -8.42
N ASP A 139 12.11 17.87 -9.10
CA ASP A 139 12.78 16.94 -10.03
C ASP A 139 13.55 17.63 -11.16
N LYS A 140 13.20 18.87 -11.53
CA LYS A 140 13.89 19.66 -12.55
C LYS A 140 15.10 20.45 -12.03
N ASN A 141 15.16 20.79 -10.74
CA ASN A 141 16.21 21.58 -10.10
C ASN A 141 17.22 20.70 -9.36
#